data_AF-A0A7L3HN59-F1
#
_entry.id   AF-A0A7L3HN59-F1
#
_cell.length_a   1.000
_cell.length_b   1.000
_cell.length_c   1.000
_cell.angle_alpha   90.00
_cell.angle_beta   90.00
_cell.angle_gamma   90.00
#
_symmetry.space_group_name_H-M   'P 1'
#
loop_
_entity.id
_entity.type
_entity.pdbx_description
1 polymer ?
#
loop_
_entity_poly.entity_id
_entity_poly.type
_entity_poly.pdbx_seq_one_letter_code
_entity_poly.pdbx_strand_id
1 'polypeptide(L)'
;QVCGTDNKTYDSSCHFFATKCTLEGTKKGHKLHLDYIGPCKFIPACLDTELTEFPLRMRDWLKNVLITLSLLALHFPADISPPLPWQVKKIHENEKRLEAGDHTVELLARDFEKNYNMYIFPVHWQFGQLDQHPIDGYLSHTELAPLRAPLIPMEHCTTRFFEACDLDNDKYIALEEWASCFGIKER
;
A
#
# COMPACT_ATOMS: atom_id res chain seq x y z
N GLN A 1 5.76 18.24 -7.87
CA GLN A 1 6.25 17.37 -8.97
C GLN A 1 5.84 15.94 -8.72
N VAL A 2 5.67 15.17 -9.80
CA VAL A 2 5.37 13.74 -9.77
C VAL A 2 6.12 13.02 -10.90
N CYS A 3 6.37 11.72 -10.74
CA CYS A 3 6.97 10.89 -11.79
C CYS A 3 5.92 9.97 -12.41
N GLY A 4 5.87 9.93 -13.74
CA GLY A 4 5.04 8.98 -14.49
C GLY A 4 5.78 7.66 -14.78
N THR A 5 5.04 6.61 -15.13
CA THR A 5 5.59 5.31 -15.56
C THR A 5 6.44 5.38 -16.84
N ASP A 6 6.39 6.50 -17.56
CA ASP A 6 7.28 6.80 -18.69
C ASP A 6 8.60 7.47 -18.27
N ASN A 7 8.90 7.46 -16.96
CA ASN A 7 10.07 8.07 -16.33
C ASN A 7 10.21 9.57 -16.63
N LYS A 8 9.08 10.27 -16.79
CA LYS A 8 9.03 11.72 -16.94
C LYS A 8 8.54 12.40 -15.67
N THR A 9 9.22 13.49 -15.32
CA THR A 9 8.80 14.35 -14.22
C THR A 9 7.79 15.37 -14.74
N TYR A 10 6.64 15.43 -14.08
CA TYR A 10 5.60 16.42 -14.29
C TYR A 10 5.60 17.42 -13.13
N ASP A 11 5.20 18.66 -13.40
CA ASP A 11 5.28 19.75 -12.42
C ASP A 11 4.40 19.51 -11.18
N SER A 12 3.23 18.88 -11.37
CA SER A 12 2.33 18.47 -10.30
C SER A 12 1.43 17.32 -10.74
N SER A 13 0.72 16.70 -9.79
CA SER A 13 -0.30 15.69 -10.09
C SER A 13 -1.35 16.23 -11.06
N CYS A 14 -1.73 17.52 -10.93
CA CYS A 14 -2.66 18.17 -11.85
C CYS A 14 -2.14 18.16 -13.30
N HIS A 15 -0.87 18.53 -13.52
CA HIS A 15 -0.26 18.51 -14.86
C HIS A 15 -0.17 17.08 -15.43
N PHE A 16 0.17 16.10 -14.59
CA PHE A 16 0.19 14.69 -14.98
C PHE A 16 -1.19 14.21 -15.43
N PHE A 17 -2.22 14.41 -14.60
CA PHE A 17 -3.58 13.94 -14.91
C PHE A 17 -4.21 14.70 -16.08
N ALA A 18 -3.94 16.00 -16.23
CA ALA A 18 -4.32 16.75 -17.43
C ALA A 18 -3.68 16.15 -18.69
N THR A 19 -2.39 15.79 -18.63
CA THR A 19 -1.70 15.14 -19.75
C THR A 19 -2.32 13.77 -20.04
N LYS A 20 -2.55 12.94 -19.02
CA LYS A 20 -3.18 11.62 -19.17
C LYS A 20 -4.58 11.74 -19.79
N CYS A 21 -5.37 12.73 -19.38
CA CYS A 21 -6.71 12.99 -19.91
C CYS A 21 -6.70 13.25 -21.42
N THR A 22 -5.72 13.98 -21.95
CA THR A 22 -5.61 14.21 -23.40
C THR A 22 -5.25 12.95 -24.21
N LEU A 23 -4.84 11.88 -23.53
CA LEU A 23 -4.47 10.58 -24.12
C LEU A 23 -5.54 9.51 -23.89
N GLU A 24 -6.72 9.88 -23.37
CA GLU A 24 -7.82 8.94 -23.13
C GLU A 24 -8.23 8.19 -24.41
N GLY A 25 -8.53 6.89 -24.28
CA GLY A 25 -8.82 6.00 -25.40
C GLY A 25 -7.61 5.58 -26.25
N THR A 26 -6.40 6.09 -25.96
CA THR A 26 -5.17 5.67 -26.66
C THR A 26 -4.41 4.61 -25.87
N LYS A 27 -3.71 3.71 -26.58
CA LYS A 27 -2.81 2.72 -25.94
C LYS A 27 -1.74 3.37 -25.04
N LYS A 28 -1.34 4.61 -25.35
CA LYS A 28 -0.36 5.36 -24.55
C LYS A 28 -0.99 5.86 -23.24
N GLY A 29 -2.21 6.41 -23.29
CA GLY A 29 -2.95 6.84 -22.11
C GLY A 29 -3.25 5.67 -21.16
N HIS A 30 -3.62 4.51 -21.70
CA HIS A 30 -3.83 3.29 -20.91
C HIS A 30 -2.58 2.79 -20.18
N LYS A 31 -1.37 3.07 -20.69
CA LYS A 31 -0.10 2.66 -20.07
C LYS A 31 0.52 3.74 -19.18
N LEU A 32 0.06 4.98 -19.29
CA LEU A 32 0.60 6.11 -18.55
C LEU A 32 -0.05 6.14 -17.17
N HIS A 33 0.72 5.83 -16.12
CA HIS A 33 0.26 5.90 -14.73
C HIS A 33 1.17 6.78 -13.90
N LEU A 34 0.64 7.27 -12.79
CA LEU A 34 1.45 7.91 -11.77
C LEU A 34 2.30 6.81 -11.14
N ASP A 35 3.63 6.98 -11.15
CA ASP A 35 4.54 6.00 -10.57
C ASP A 35 4.76 6.31 -9.08
N TYR A 36 5.14 7.55 -8.77
CA TYR A 36 5.31 8.02 -7.39
C TYR A 36 5.27 9.55 -7.32
N ILE A 37 5.08 10.06 -6.10
CA ILE A 37 5.08 11.49 -5.79
C ILE A 37 6.52 11.98 -5.65
N GLY A 38 6.82 13.15 -6.25
CA GLY A 38 8.17 13.71 -6.33
C GLY A 38 8.76 13.66 -7.75
N PRO A 39 9.91 14.31 -7.99
CA PRO A 39 10.60 14.23 -9.28
C PRO A 39 11.13 12.80 -9.52
N CYS A 40 11.31 12.44 -10.79
CA CYS A 40 11.85 11.13 -11.12
C CYS A 40 13.27 10.94 -10.56
N LYS A 41 13.48 9.80 -9.91
CA LYS A 41 14.72 9.38 -9.26
C LYS A 41 15.19 8.04 -9.83
N PHE A 42 16.45 7.71 -9.57
CA PHE A 42 16.93 6.34 -9.77
C PHE A 42 16.24 5.42 -8.76
N ILE A 43 15.66 4.32 -9.25
CA ILE A 43 15.07 3.27 -8.43
C ILE A 43 15.96 2.03 -8.59
N PRO A 44 16.55 1.52 -7.49
CA PRO A 44 17.34 0.30 -7.56
C PRO A 44 16.47 -0.89 -7.94
N ALA A 45 17.07 -1.89 -8.59
CA ALA A 45 16.38 -3.14 -8.87
C ALA A 45 16.05 -3.85 -7.55
N CYS A 46 14.82 -4.35 -7.43
CA CYS A 46 14.42 -5.19 -6.30
C CYS A 46 15.03 -6.58 -6.43
N LEU A 47 15.88 -6.97 -5.49
CA LEU A 47 16.49 -8.29 -5.44
C LEU A 47 15.47 -9.37 -5.05
N ASP A 48 15.70 -10.61 -5.45
CA ASP A 48 14.81 -11.73 -5.11
C ASP A 48 14.67 -11.92 -3.59
N THR A 49 15.76 -11.71 -2.85
CA THR A 49 15.75 -11.76 -1.39
C THR A 49 14.86 -10.68 -0.79
N GLU A 50 14.97 -9.44 -1.28
CA GLU A 50 14.12 -8.32 -0.82
C GLU A 50 12.65 -8.58 -1.15
N LEU A 51 12.37 -9.12 -2.34
CA LEU A 51 11.01 -9.45 -2.76
C LEU A 51 10.35 -10.48 -1.83
N THR A 52 11.10 -11.47 -1.35
CA THR A 52 10.58 -12.45 -0.38
C THR A 52 10.32 -11.86 1.01
N GLU A 53 11.06 -10.83 1.40
CA GLU A 53 10.89 -10.15 2.69
C GLU A 53 9.80 -9.08 2.66
N PHE A 54 9.59 -8.46 1.50
CA PHE A 54 8.68 -7.34 1.28
C PHE A 54 7.28 -7.54 1.90
N PRO A 55 6.53 -8.63 1.63
CA PRO A 55 5.19 -8.79 2.18
C PRO A 55 5.17 -8.86 3.71
N LEU A 56 6.24 -9.35 4.35
CA LEU A 56 6.32 -9.43 5.81
C LEU A 56 6.52 -8.05 6.41
N ARG A 57 7.45 -7.27 5.85
CA ARG A 57 7.76 -5.90 6.29
C ARG A 57 6.59 -4.95 6.03
N MET A 58 6.00 -5.04 4.84
CA MET A 58 4.84 -4.22 4.46
C MET A 58 3.66 -4.52 5.39
N ARG A 59 3.35 -5.78 5.67
CA ARG A 59 2.21 -6.14 6.53
C ARG A 59 2.37 -5.64 7.98
N ASP A 60 3.59 -5.71 8.53
CA ASP A 60 3.87 -5.09 9.84
C ASP A 60 3.74 -3.56 9.79
N TRP A 61 4.27 -2.94 8.74
CA TRP A 61 4.13 -1.51 8.50
C TRP A 61 2.66 -1.08 8.44
N LEU A 62 1.79 -1.80 7.71
CA LEU A 62 0.35 -1.51 7.62
C LEU A 62 -0.33 -1.54 8.99
N LYS A 63 -0.05 -2.56 9.82
CA LYS A 63 -0.56 -2.64 11.19
C LYS A 63 -0.15 -1.42 12.01
N ASN A 64 1.12 -1.04 11.96
CA ASN A 64 1.65 0.06 12.76
C ASN A 64 1.17 1.44 12.27
N VAL A 65 1.04 1.63 10.96
CA VAL A 65 0.48 2.84 10.35
C VAL A 65 -0.99 3.01 10.71
N LEU A 66 -1.79 1.95 10.59
CA LEU A 66 -3.20 1.98 10.99
C LEU A 66 -3.35 2.45 12.43
N ILE A 67 -2.61 1.84 13.36
CA ILE A 67 -2.67 2.20 14.79
C ILE A 67 -2.25 3.65 14.98
N THR A 68 -1.11 4.05 14.42
CA THR A 68 -0.56 5.40 14.59
C THR A 68 -1.52 6.47 14.06
N LEU A 69 -2.02 6.32 12.83
CA LEU A 69 -2.97 7.26 12.24
C LEU A 69 -4.27 7.33 13.04
N SER A 70 -4.78 6.19 13.49
CA SER A 70 -6.02 6.15 14.24
C SER A 70 -5.89 6.78 15.64
N LEU A 71 -4.74 6.63 16.30
CA LEU A 71 -4.47 7.29 17.58
C LEU A 71 -4.20 8.79 17.41
N LEU A 72 -3.55 9.21 16.31
CA LEU A 72 -3.41 10.62 15.96
C LEU A 72 -4.78 11.27 15.75
N ALA A 73 -5.73 10.54 15.15
CA ALA A 73 -7.09 11.03 14.95
C ALA A 73 -7.81 11.39 16.27
N LEU A 74 -7.47 10.74 17.39
CA LEU A 74 -8.05 11.03 18.71
C LEU A 74 -7.57 12.36 19.32
N HIS A 75 -6.51 12.98 18.78
CA HIS A 75 -6.05 14.30 19.22
C HIS A 75 -6.88 15.44 18.66
N PHE A 76 -7.73 15.17 17.65
CA PHE A 76 -8.65 16.15 17.11
C PHE A 76 -9.95 16.17 17.93
N PRO A 77 -10.67 17.31 17.98
CA PRO A 77 -11.96 17.41 18.65
C PRO A 77 -12.94 16.32 18.20
N ALA A 78 -13.75 15.80 19.12
CA ALA A 78 -14.72 14.73 18.86
C ALA A 78 -15.77 15.11 17.80
N ASP A 79 -16.01 16.40 17.58
CA ASP A 79 -16.88 16.90 16.50
C ASP A 79 -16.29 16.68 15.09
N ILE A 80 -14.99 16.44 14.99
CA ILE A 80 -14.23 16.31 13.74
C ILE A 80 -13.78 14.85 13.52
N SER A 81 -13.55 14.09 14.60
CA SER A 81 -12.95 12.76 14.52
C SER A 81 -13.84 11.68 15.15
N PRO A 82 -14.18 10.61 14.42
CA PRO A 82 -14.98 9.52 14.96
C PRO A 82 -14.23 8.74 16.05
N PRO A 83 -14.94 8.01 16.94
CA PRO A 83 -14.29 7.13 17.90
C PRO A 83 -13.46 6.05 17.18
N LEU A 84 -12.42 5.58 17.86
CA LEU A 84 -11.51 4.55 17.34
C LEU A 84 -12.30 3.32 16.86
N PRO A 85 -12.08 2.83 15.63
CA PRO A 85 -12.72 1.61 15.17
C PRO A 85 -12.43 0.46 16.15
N TRP A 86 -13.46 -0.32 16.47
CA TRP A 86 -13.33 -1.37 17.49
C TRP A 86 -12.23 -2.37 17.15
N GLN A 87 -12.00 -2.65 15.85
CA GLN A 87 -10.91 -3.49 15.37
C GLN A 87 -9.54 -2.92 15.77
N VAL A 88 -9.34 -1.61 15.59
CA VAL A 88 -8.09 -0.93 15.94
C VAL A 88 -7.88 -0.93 17.44
N LYS A 89 -8.94 -0.63 18.22
CA LYS A 89 -8.89 -0.69 19.68
C LYS A 89 -8.44 -2.07 20.16
N LYS A 90 -9.05 -3.13 19.61
CA LYS A 90 -8.72 -4.53 19.93
C LYS A 90 -7.27 -4.90 19.59
N ILE A 91 -6.73 -4.37 18.49
CA ILE A 91 -5.32 -4.59 18.13
C ILE A 91 -4.41 -3.82 19.09
N HIS A 92 -4.68 -2.53 19.32
CA HIS A 92 -3.85 -1.65 20.13
C HIS A 92 -3.70 -2.14 21.59
N GLU A 93 -4.81 -2.55 22.22
CA GLU A 93 -4.86 -3.00 23.61
C GLU A 93 -4.35 -4.43 23.82
N ASN A 94 -3.95 -5.14 22.75
CA ASN A 94 -3.50 -6.52 22.87
C ASN A 94 -2.05 -6.60 23.37
N GLU A 95 -1.85 -7.22 24.53
CA GLU A 95 -0.51 -7.42 25.14
C GLU A 95 0.46 -8.24 24.26
N LYS A 96 -0.07 -9.07 23.35
CA LYS A 96 0.74 -9.88 22.42
C LYS A 96 1.10 -9.14 21.13
N ARG A 97 0.65 -7.90 20.96
CA ARG A 97 0.97 -7.09 19.78
C ARG A 97 2.47 -6.82 19.75
N LEU A 98 3.11 -7.19 18.65
CA LEU A 98 4.46 -6.75 18.36
C LEU A 98 4.46 -5.23 18.10
N GLU A 99 5.17 -4.47 18.95
CA GLU A 99 5.33 -3.02 18.81
C GLU A 99 6.13 -2.64 17.55
N ALA A 100 6.02 -1.38 17.12
CA ALA A 100 6.77 -0.89 15.97
C ALA A 100 8.28 -0.88 16.26
N GLY A 101 9.07 -1.37 15.31
CA GLY A 101 10.52 -1.44 15.43
C GLY A 101 11.17 -2.11 14.23
N ASP A 102 12.50 -2.12 14.21
CA ASP A 102 13.28 -2.86 13.21
C ASP A 102 13.40 -4.33 13.64
N HIS A 103 12.49 -5.16 13.14
CA HIS A 103 12.38 -6.57 13.49
C HIS A 103 13.00 -7.47 12.42
N THR A 104 13.53 -8.60 12.85
CA THR A 104 14.01 -9.61 11.89
C THR A 104 12.84 -10.26 11.16
N VAL A 105 13.10 -10.74 9.94
CA VAL A 105 12.10 -11.35 9.07
C VAL A 105 11.49 -12.59 9.74
N GLU A 106 12.29 -13.37 10.48
CA GLU A 106 11.82 -14.56 11.21
C GLU A 106 10.87 -14.19 12.34
N LEU A 107 11.11 -13.07 13.03
CA LEU A 107 10.21 -12.58 14.06
C LEU A 107 8.88 -12.14 13.45
N LEU A 108 8.91 -11.39 12.34
CA LEU A 108 7.71 -10.95 11.62
C LEU A 108 6.89 -12.14 11.09
N ALA A 109 7.55 -13.18 10.59
CA ALA A 109 6.90 -14.41 10.15
C ALA A 109 6.18 -15.11 11.32
N ARG A 110 6.89 -15.33 12.44
CA ARG A 110 6.32 -15.97 13.64
C ARG A 110 5.19 -15.17 14.25
N ASP A 111 5.31 -13.84 14.26
CA ASP A 111 4.25 -12.96 14.76
C ASP A 111 3.00 -13.06 13.90
N PHE A 112 3.14 -13.05 12.57
CA PHE A 112 2.00 -13.24 11.67
C PHE A 112 1.28 -14.57 11.89
N GLU A 113 2.02 -15.67 12.08
CA GLU A 113 1.43 -16.98 12.35
C GLU A 113 0.65 -17.00 13.68
N LYS A 114 1.24 -16.45 14.75
CA LYS A 114 0.65 -16.47 16.10
C LYS A 114 -0.46 -15.45 16.30
N ASN A 115 -0.36 -14.30 15.64
CA ASN A 115 -1.23 -13.14 15.80
C ASN A 115 -1.98 -12.79 14.50
N TYR A 116 -2.20 -13.77 13.61
CA TYR A 116 -2.84 -13.64 12.29
C TYR A 116 -4.04 -12.68 12.24
N ASN A 117 -4.96 -12.80 13.20
CA ASN A 117 -6.17 -11.98 13.25
C ASN A 117 -5.91 -10.47 13.40
N MET A 118 -4.75 -10.06 13.91
CA MET A 118 -4.36 -8.64 14.02
C MET A 118 -3.99 -8.03 12.67
N TYR A 119 -3.74 -8.85 11.65
CA TYR A 119 -3.27 -8.42 10.34
C TYR A 119 -4.38 -8.34 9.28
N ILE A 120 -5.48 -9.07 9.48
CA ILE A 120 -6.63 -9.07 8.55
C ILE A 120 -7.14 -7.64 8.33
N PHE A 121 -7.49 -6.94 9.41
CA PHE A 121 -8.09 -5.61 9.32
C PHE A 121 -7.14 -4.56 8.73
N PRO A 122 -5.86 -4.43 9.15
CA PRO A 122 -4.92 -3.51 8.50
C PRO A 122 -4.74 -3.73 7.01
N VAL A 123 -4.68 -4.99 6.56
CA VAL A 123 -4.53 -5.32 5.14
C VAL A 123 -5.75 -4.87 4.34
N HIS A 124 -6.97 -5.19 4.80
CA HIS A 124 -8.20 -4.73 4.12
C HIS A 124 -8.41 -3.21 4.20
N TRP A 125 -8.08 -2.61 5.34
CA TRP A 125 -8.20 -1.16 5.53
C TRP A 125 -7.33 -0.42 4.53
N GLN A 126 -6.08 -0.85 4.32
CA GLN A 126 -5.18 -0.21 3.38
C GLN A 126 -5.71 -0.27 1.94
N PHE A 127 -6.27 -1.40 1.53
CA PHE A 127 -6.88 -1.52 0.20
C PHE A 127 -7.93 -0.42 0.00
N GLY A 128 -8.86 -0.26 0.94
CA GLY A 128 -9.89 0.78 0.86
C GLY A 128 -9.36 2.22 0.96
N GLN A 129 -8.15 2.44 1.50
CA GLN A 129 -7.49 3.76 1.44
C GLN A 129 -6.92 4.08 0.05
N LEU A 130 -6.52 3.06 -0.70
CA LEU A 130 -5.91 3.20 -2.02
C LEU A 130 -6.95 3.24 -3.14
N ASP A 131 -7.99 2.39 -3.05
CA ASP A 131 -9.12 2.30 -3.97
C ASP A 131 -9.99 3.57 -3.86
N GLN A 132 -9.67 4.57 -4.69
CA GLN A 132 -10.25 5.92 -4.60
C GLN A 132 -10.41 6.58 -5.98
N HIS A 133 -9.75 6.09 -7.03
CA HIS A 133 -9.63 6.78 -8.32
C HIS A 133 -9.92 5.87 -9.53
N PRO A 134 -11.15 5.37 -9.69
CA PRO A 134 -12.33 5.54 -8.82
C PRO A 134 -12.41 4.46 -7.73
N ILE A 135 -13.45 4.51 -6.88
CA ILE A 135 -13.77 3.39 -5.99
C ILE A 135 -14.45 2.30 -6.83
N ASP A 136 -13.70 1.30 -7.27
CA ASP A 136 -14.18 0.22 -8.14
C ASP A 136 -13.80 -1.19 -7.66
N GLY A 137 -13.07 -1.30 -6.54
CA GLY A 137 -12.64 -2.59 -6.00
C GLY A 137 -11.38 -3.13 -6.66
N TYR A 138 -10.64 -2.29 -7.39
CA TYR A 138 -9.39 -2.60 -8.05
C TYR A 138 -8.35 -1.52 -7.76
N LEU A 139 -7.08 -1.91 -7.60
CA LEU A 139 -5.98 -0.95 -7.47
C LEU A 139 -5.24 -0.85 -8.79
N SER A 140 -5.32 0.31 -9.42
CA SER A 140 -4.47 0.65 -10.56
C SER A 140 -3.02 0.95 -10.12
N HIS A 141 -2.08 0.93 -11.06
CA HIS A 141 -0.70 1.37 -10.78
C HIS A 141 -0.63 2.80 -10.20
N THR A 142 -1.56 3.68 -10.58
CA THR A 142 -1.64 5.04 -10.04
C THR A 142 -2.00 5.04 -8.56
N GLU A 143 -2.92 4.16 -8.14
CA GLU A 143 -3.39 4.06 -6.76
C GLU A 143 -2.38 3.38 -5.85
N LEU A 144 -1.48 2.58 -6.41
CA LEU A 144 -0.34 2.01 -5.69
C LEU A 144 0.81 3.01 -5.47
N ALA A 145 0.80 4.18 -6.12
CA ALA A 145 1.86 5.19 -6.00
C ALA A 145 2.19 5.64 -4.56
N PRO A 146 1.25 5.73 -3.60
CA PRO A 146 1.56 6.01 -2.19
C PRO A 146 2.47 4.95 -1.55
N LEU A 147 2.40 3.69 -2.00
CA LEU A 147 3.26 2.59 -1.55
C LEU A 147 4.66 2.62 -2.17
N ARG A 148 4.97 3.63 -2.99
CA ARG A 148 6.30 3.89 -3.56
C ARG A 148 6.97 5.12 -2.94
N ALA A 149 6.41 5.63 -1.85
CA ALA A 149 6.99 6.71 -1.07
C ALA A 149 8.23 6.23 -0.28
N PRO A 150 9.23 7.09 -0.02
CA PRO A 150 10.46 6.71 0.70
C PRO A 150 10.28 6.20 2.14
N LEU A 151 9.10 6.43 2.75
CA LEU A 151 8.79 5.95 4.10
C LEU A 151 8.33 4.49 4.13
N ILE A 152 8.06 3.90 2.96
CA ILE A 152 7.62 2.52 2.82
C ILE A 152 8.84 1.61 2.89
N PRO A 153 8.81 0.51 3.66
CA PRO A 153 9.92 -0.43 3.68
C PRO A 153 10.11 -1.07 2.30
N MET A 154 11.33 -0.99 1.77
CA MET A 154 11.70 -1.57 0.47
C MET A 154 10.78 -1.10 -0.68
N GLU A 155 10.51 0.20 -0.77
CA GLU A 155 9.52 0.77 -1.68
C GLU A 155 9.83 0.50 -3.17
N HIS A 156 11.11 0.26 -3.49
CA HIS A 156 11.55 -0.12 -4.83
C HIS A 156 11.01 -1.49 -5.27
N CYS A 157 10.65 -2.36 -4.32
CA CYS A 157 10.03 -3.66 -4.59
C CYS A 157 8.53 -3.61 -4.86
N THR A 158 7.85 -2.50 -4.55
CA THR A 158 6.39 -2.39 -4.62
C THR A 158 5.82 -2.81 -5.98
N THR A 159 6.33 -2.26 -7.10
CA THR A 159 5.83 -2.61 -8.44
C THR A 159 6.08 -4.08 -8.76
N ARG A 160 7.30 -4.58 -8.52
CA ARG A 160 7.65 -5.98 -8.79
C ARG A 160 6.81 -6.96 -7.96
N PHE A 161 6.50 -6.60 -6.72
CA PHE A 161 5.64 -7.38 -5.85
C PHE A 161 4.21 -7.44 -6.38
N PHE A 162 3.60 -6.29 -6.67
CA PHE A 162 2.22 -6.27 -7.15
C PHE A 162 2.07 -6.84 -8.56
N GLU A 163 3.09 -6.77 -9.43
CA GLU A 163 3.11 -7.51 -10.69
C GLU A 163 3.06 -9.05 -10.50
N ALA A 164 3.56 -9.56 -9.37
CA ALA A 164 3.44 -10.98 -9.02
C ALA A 164 2.11 -11.30 -8.32
N CYS A 165 1.41 -10.28 -7.82
CA CYS A 165 0.08 -10.39 -7.20
C CYS A 165 -1.06 -10.31 -8.20
N ASP A 166 -0.83 -9.68 -9.35
CA ASP A 166 -1.74 -9.62 -10.51
C ASP A 166 -1.80 -11.01 -11.17
N LEU A 167 -2.68 -11.89 -10.66
CA LEU A 167 -2.75 -13.31 -11.00
C LEU A 167 -3.42 -13.54 -12.36
N ASP A 168 -4.41 -12.71 -12.70
CA ASP A 168 -5.09 -12.76 -13.99
C ASP A 168 -4.45 -11.84 -15.05
N ASN A 169 -3.46 -11.04 -14.64
CA ASN A 169 -2.59 -10.20 -15.46
C ASN A 169 -3.35 -9.06 -16.16
N ASP A 170 -4.41 -8.55 -15.53
CA ASP A 170 -5.27 -7.49 -16.03
C ASP A 170 -4.72 -6.07 -15.78
N LYS A 171 -3.60 -5.96 -15.04
CA LYS A 171 -2.91 -4.71 -14.63
C LYS A 171 -3.55 -3.95 -13.48
N TYR A 172 -4.51 -4.57 -12.82
CA TYR A 172 -5.11 -4.11 -11.60
C TYR A 172 -4.87 -5.14 -10.50
N ILE A 173 -5.02 -4.72 -9.25
CA ILE A 173 -4.98 -5.64 -8.11
C ILE A 173 -6.37 -5.66 -7.49
N ALA A 174 -7.09 -6.77 -7.66
CA ALA A 174 -8.36 -6.98 -6.99
C ALA A 174 -8.17 -7.19 -5.47
N LEU A 175 -9.24 -7.04 -4.70
CA LEU A 175 -9.19 -7.25 -3.24
C LEU A 175 -8.72 -8.65 -2.85
N GLU A 176 -9.12 -9.68 -3.61
CA GLU A 176 -8.76 -11.08 -3.41
C GLU A 176 -7.25 -11.30 -3.64
N GLU A 177 -6.73 -10.75 -4.74
CA GLU A 177 -5.30 -10.78 -5.08
C GLU A 177 -4.45 -10.06 -4.03
N TRP A 178 -4.88 -8.85 -3.64
CA TRP A 178 -4.25 -8.08 -2.57
C TRP A 178 -4.19 -8.87 -1.27
N ALA A 179 -5.32 -9.40 -0.81
CA ALA A 179 -5.42 -10.15 0.43
C ALA A 179 -4.53 -11.41 0.40
N SER A 180 -4.62 -12.17 -0.70
CA SER A 180 -3.82 -13.38 -0.93
C SER A 180 -2.33 -13.10 -0.90
N CYS A 181 -1.89 -12.00 -1.53
CA CYS A 181 -0.47 -11.62 -1.55
C CYS A 181 0.10 -11.25 -0.18
N PHE A 182 -0.73 -10.79 0.75
CA PHE A 182 -0.33 -10.57 2.14
C PHE A 182 -0.53 -11.80 3.05
N GLY A 183 -0.96 -12.93 2.48
CA GLY A 183 -1.20 -14.20 3.18
C GLY A 183 -2.53 -14.24 3.93
N ILE A 184 -3.46 -13.35 3.61
CA ILE A 184 -4.80 -13.35 4.20
C ILE A 184 -5.67 -14.35 3.43
N LYS A 185 -6.19 -15.34 4.16
CA LYS A 185 -7.06 -16.39 3.63
C LYS A 185 -8.46 -15.84 3.39
N GLU A 186 -9.03 -16.14 2.22
CA GLU A 186 -10.46 -16.02 1.96
C GLU A 186 -11.25 -16.90 2.94
N ARG A 187 -12.42 -16.40 3.36
CA ARG A 187 -13.34 -17.12 4.24
C ARG A 187 -14.43 -17.81 3.45
#